data_AF-A0A5C7XMJ2-F1
#
_entry.id   AF-A0A5C7XMJ2-F1
#
_cell.length_a   1.000
_cell.length_b   1.000
_cell.length_c   1.000
_cell.angle_alpha   90.00
_cell.angle_beta   90.00
_cell.angle_gamma   90.00
#
_symmetry.space_group_name_H-M   'P 1'
#
loop_
_entity.id
_entity.type
_entity.pdbx_description
1 polymer ?
#
loop_
_entity_poly.entity_id
_entity_poly.type
_entity_poly.pdbx_seq_one_letter_code
_entity_poly.pdbx_strand_id
1 'polypeptide(L)'
;MTSDFKITFGADLPPMVVEAVSPDQSILKRLMIKGGQQQTVSTSKKASFLRVHLPSGKYVTLNEPGILESVVTMDALRAPRHFHQYSWDLSQSSSSEIPVPQHVGLQSVLDETRLRDAMQSYSGRDLASRQELRRYHVWRTAVTPTKEFEDKEVSLGSYARAWLESCDHSRWTAVQVSQAREAVWDVGGPPFDPPLELNVRQDDGRKLLVRIPGNANRLWARADRLTVEKSLVYSVRVETTEPVADTILNYLSRGDLEAANAMSGWADKSARLIGGKMADPYAAAVGGYLLLKMQRFDKMRDWARNLADHFDFLPDGCVIWAAQLIRQDPSNVSEIKAYLLQAAERGLPVYTPGLRILMDNLRIMGDDGEIAFRNLRKQLGQVIWDSPLTAYMSAEHSSSRTSLRSEAITFDIAFGAKM
;
A
#
# COMPACT_ATOMS: atom_id res chain seq x y z
N MET A 1 2.20 22.65 23.56
CA MET A 1 1.74 22.09 24.85
C MET A 1 2.08 20.61 24.85
N THR A 2 2.90 20.17 25.79
CA THR A 2 3.17 18.75 26.03
C THR A 2 2.02 18.15 26.83
N SER A 3 1.58 16.95 26.45
CA SER A 3 0.59 16.18 27.19
C SER A 3 1.21 14.87 27.62
N ASP A 4 1.02 14.52 28.89
CA ASP A 4 1.53 13.28 29.47
C ASP A 4 0.45 12.21 29.40
N PHE A 5 0.79 11.08 28.78
CA PHE A 5 -0.07 9.91 28.71
C PHE A 5 0.42 8.86 29.71
N LYS A 6 -0.45 8.44 30.64
CA LYS A 6 -0.15 7.37 31.59
C LYS A 6 -0.72 6.05 31.08
N ILE A 7 0.12 5.02 31.10
CA ILE A 7 -0.21 3.67 30.67
C ILE A 7 -0.04 2.78 31.89
N THR A 8 -1.10 2.13 32.33
CA THR A 8 -1.06 1.18 33.45
C THR A 8 -1.37 -0.21 32.92
N PHE A 9 -0.46 -1.16 33.13
CA PHE A 9 -0.70 -2.56 32.80
C PHE A 9 -1.36 -3.26 33.99
N GLY A 10 -2.46 -3.97 33.74
CA GLY A 10 -3.04 -4.90 34.69
C GLY A 10 -2.01 -5.91 35.19
N ALA A 11 -2.15 -6.37 36.44
CA ALA A 11 -1.23 -7.32 37.07
C ALA A 11 -1.16 -8.68 36.35
N ASP A 12 -2.19 -8.97 35.55
CA ASP A 12 -2.38 -10.17 34.72
C ASP A 12 -1.59 -10.16 33.41
N LEU A 13 -1.01 -9.02 33.02
CA LEU A 13 -0.26 -8.91 31.76
C LEU A 13 1.20 -9.38 31.91
N PRO A 14 1.70 -10.24 31.00
CA PRO A 14 3.15 -10.47 30.91
C PRO A 14 3.87 -9.18 30.51
N PRO A 15 5.19 -9.07 30.70
CA PRO A 15 5.97 -7.96 30.16
C PRO A 15 5.78 -7.85 28.65
N MET A 16 5.35 -6.69 28.16
CA MET A 16 5.17 -6.45 26.72
C MET A 16 5.85 -5.16 26.28
N VAL A 17 6.20 -5.13 24.99
CA VAL A 17 6.69 -3.93 24.32
C VAL A 17 5.50 -3.08 23.92
N VAL A 18 5.53 -1.81 24.31
CA VAL A 18 4.55 -0.80 23.94
C VAL A 18 5.24 0.29 23.14
N GLU A 19 4.65 0.64 22.00
CA GLU A 19 5.07 1.78 21.19
C GLU A 19 4.03 2.88 21.30
N ALA A 20 4.47 4.06 21.72
CA ALA A 20 3.70 5.29 21.52
C ALA A 20 3.95 5.76 20.09
N VAL A 21 2.88 5.89 19.32
CA VAL A 21 2.92 6.17 17.88
C VAL A 21 2.13 7.45 17.62
N SER A 22 2.69 8.37 16.84
CA SER A 22 2.00 9.59 16.42
C SER A 22 1.01 9.33 15.28
N PRO A 23 0.11 10.28 14.97
CA PRO A 23 -0.84 10.14 13.85
C PRO A 23 -0.20 9.79 12.51
N ASP A 24 1.00 10.31 12.23
CA ASP A 24 1.81 10.01 11.04
C ASP A 24 2.52 8.63 11.08
N GLN A 25 2.16 7.78 12.04
CA GLN A 25 2.74 6.47 12.33
C GLN A 25 4.23 6.47 12.73
N SER A 26 4.82 7.62 13.03
CA SER A 26 6.18 7.64 13.58
C SER A 26 6.21 7.10 15.01
N ILE A 27 7.14 6.22 15.31
CA ILE A 27 7.34 5.70 16.68
C ILE A 27 7.97 6.82 17.49
N LEU A 28 7.22 7.36 18.45
CA LEU A 28 7.68 8.40 19.36
C LEU A 28 8.55 7.81 20.47
N LYS A 29 8.11 6.69 21.04
CA LYS A 29 8.82 6.00 22.14
C LYS A 29 8.47 4.53 22.15
N ARG A 30 9.46 3.68 22.43
CA ARG A 30 9.29 2.25 22.68
C ARG A 30 9.64 1.95 24.14
N LEU A 31 8.76 1.24 24.83
CA LEU A 31 8.86 0.92 26.25
C LEU A 31 8.60 -0.57 26.47
N MET A 32 9.21 -1.14 27.49
CA MET A 32 8.82 -2.45 28.03
C MET A 32 8.08 -2.20 29.34
N ILE A 33 6.82 -2.66 29.45
CA ILE A 33 5.98 -2.48 30.64
C ILE A 33 5.66 -3.85 31.22
N LYS A 34 5.93 -4.06 32.51
CA LYS A 34 5.56 -5.29 33.23
C LYS A 34 4.14 -5.17 33.77
N GLY A 35 3.45 -6.31 33.95
CA GLY A 35 2.15 -6.35 34.62
C GLY A 35 2.20 -5.65 35.99
N GLY A 36 1.18 -4.85 36.29
CA GLY A 36 1.08 -4.05 37.51
C GLY A 36 1.94 -2.79 37.53
N GLN A 37 2.71 -2.50 36.47
CA GLN A 37 3.50 -1.28 36.36
C GLN A 37 2.78 -0.20 35.57
N GLN A 38 3.07 1.04 35.93
CA GLN A 38 2.64 2.23 35.22
C GLN A 38 3.84 2.94 34.59
N GLN A 39 3.65 3.47 33.39
CA GLN A 39 4.62 4.32 32.70
C GLN A 39 3.95 5.60 32.19
N THR A 40 4.71 6.68 32.14
CA THR A 40 4.25 7.96 31.58
C THR A 40 5.04 8.30 30.32
N VAL A 41 4.33 8.69 29.26
CA VAL A 41 4.90 9.11 27.98
C VAL A 41 4.47 10.53 27.70
N SER A 42 5.41 11.46 27.76
CA SER A 42 5.19 12.84 27.32
C SER A 42 5.24 12.90 25.79
N THR A 43 4.18 13.42 25.18
CA THR A 43 4.11 13.66 23.74
C THR A 43 3.75 15.12 23.46
N SER A 44 4.37 15.69 22.42
CA SER A 44 4.04 17.03 21.91
C SER A 44 2.91 17.01 20.88
N LYS A 45 2.48 15.82 20.43
CA LYS A 45 1.45 15.64 19.40
C LYS A 45 0.14 15.15 20.03
N LYS A 46 -0.90 16.00 19.98
CA LYS A 46 -2.30 15.61 20.28
C LYS A 46 -2.69 14.47 19.31
N ALA A 47 -3.31 13.40 19.81
CA ALA A 47 -3.68 12.17 19.08
C ALA A 47 -2.57 11.09 18.89
N SER A 48 -1.70 10.88 19.88
CA SER A 48 -0.85 9.69 19.89
C SER A 48 -1.65 8.45 20.34
N PHE A 49 -1.41 7.30 19.74
CA PHE A 49 -2.02 6.00 20.12
C PHE A 49 -0.95 4.99 20.52
N LEU A 50 -1.36 3.88 21.15
CA LEU A 50 -0.44 2.83 21.63
C LEU A 50 -0.52 1.58 20.75
N ARG A 51 0.64 1.03 20.37
CA ARG A 51 0.75 -0.35 19.84
C ARG A 51 1.36 -1.25 20.90
N VAL A 52 0.59 -2.22 21.38
CA VAL A 52 1.05 -3.22 22.35
C VAL A 52 1.40 -4.51 21.61
N HIS A 53 2.68 -4.90 21.63
CA HIS A 53 3.17 -6.11 20.97
C HIS A 53 2.91 -7.33 21.84
N LEU A 54 2.13 -8.27 21.30
CA LEU A 54 1.81 -9.53 21.94
C LEU A 54 2.98 -10.53 21.80
N PRO A 55 3.11 -11.50 22.73
CA PRO A 55 4.12 -12.56 22.61
C PRO A 55 4.05 -13.37 21.30
N SER A 56 2.91 -13.35 20.61
CA SER A 56 2.71 -13.97 19.30
C SER A 56 3.38 -13.22 18.14
N GLY A 57 3.96 -12.04 18.37
CA GLY A 57 4.51 -11.16 17.34
C GLY A 57 3.47 -10.28 16.63
N LYS A 58 2.18 -10.43 16.96
CA LYS A 58 1.12 -9.49 16.55
C LYS A 58 1.13 -8.27 17.47
N TYR A 59 0.49 -7.17 17.06
CA TYR A 59 0.26 -6.03 17.94
C TYR A 59 -1.22 -5.63 17.97
N VAL A 60 -1.64 -5.03 19.09
CA VAL A 60 -2.97 -4.43 19.28
C VAL A 60 -2.80 -2.92 19.33
N THR A 61 -3.62 -2.19 18.60
CA THR A 61 -3.64 -0.72 18.64
C THR A 61 -4.73 -0.28 19.60
N LEU A 62 -4.35 0.43 20.66
CA LEU A 62 -5.28 1.04 21.61
C LEU A 62 -5.46 2.50 21.20
N ASN A 63 -6.61 2.82 20.63
CA ASN A 63 -6.93 4.18 20.19
C ASN A 63 -8.08 4.75 21.03
N GLU A 64 -7.72 5.49 22.08
CA GLU A 64 -8.66 6.25 22.89
C GLU A 64 -8.26 7.73 22.82
N PRO A 65 -8.60 8.42 21.71
CA PRO A 65 -8.19 9.81 21.53
C PRO A 65 -8.78 10.69 22.66
N GLY A 66 -7.90 11.37 23.38
CA GLY A 66 -8.27 12.30 24.47
C GLY A 66 -8.25 11.72 25.88
N ILE A 67 -8.07 10.41 26.04
CA ILE A 67 -7.87 9.80 27.36
C ILE A 67 -6.40 9.88 27.72
N LEU A 68 -6.06 10.63 28.77
CA LEU A 68 -4.66 10.78 29.24
C LEU A 68 -4.20 9.64 30.14
N GLU A 69 -5.10 8.73 30.52
CA GLU A 69 -4.82 7.59 31.40
C GLU A 69 -5.51 6.32 30.87
N SER A 70 -4.75 5.35 30.37
CA SER A 70 -5.30 4.09 29.86
C SER A 70 -4.84 2.90 30.71
N VAL A 71 -5.78 2.04 31.08
CA VAL A 71 -5.53 0.78 31.78
C VAL A 71 -5.67 -0.36 30.78
N VAL A 72 -4.57 -1.07 30.53
CA VAL A 72 -4.53 -2.22 29.62
C VAL A 72 -4.64 -3.48 30.46
N THR A 73 -5.61 -4.35 30.16
CA THR A 73 -5.78 -5.67 30.83
C THR A 73 -5.78 -6.79 29.78
N MET A 74 -5.56 -8.05 30.18
CA MET A 74 -5.68 -9.16 29.23
C MET A 74 -7.09 -9.28 28.66
N ASP A 75 -8.11 -8.96 29.45
CA ASP A 75 -9.49 -8.93 28.98
C ASP A 75 -9.69 -7.84 27.92
N ALA A 76 -9.10 -6.65 28.08
CA ALA A 76 -9.14 -5.62 27.05
C ALA A 76 -8.43 -6.05 25.75
N LEU A 77 -7.33 -6.80 25.85
CA LEU A 77 -6.59 -7.32 24.69
C LEU A 77 -7.26 -8.54 24.03
N ARG A 78 -8.08 -9.29 24.77
CA ARG A 78 -8.80 -10.49 24.29
C ARG A 78 -10.24 -10.21 23.88
N ALA A 79 -10.85 -9.14 24.39
CA ALA A 79 -12.22 -8.80 24.09
C ALA A 79 -12.36 -8.60 22.57
N PRO A 80 -13.31 -9.29 21.92
CA PRO A 80 -13.68 -9.00 20.55
C PRO A 80 -14.49 -7.71 20.54
N ARG A 81 -13.89 -6.56 20.87
CA ARG A 81 -14.61 -5.29 20.82
C ARG A 81 -14.68 -4.78 19.38
N HIS A 82 -15.93 -4.62 18.98
CA HIS A 82 -16.44 -3.92 17.83
C HIS A 82 -15.74 -2.58 17.58
N PHE A 83 -15.50 -2.30 16.31
CA PHE A 83 -15.36 -0.96 15.76
C PHE A 83 -16.51 -0.07 16.28
N HIS A 84 -16.24 0.88 17.17
CA HIS A 84 -17.26 1.87 17.53
C HIS A 84 -17.40 2.90 16.42
N GLN A 85 -18.59 2.90 15.83
CA GLN A 85 -19.14 3.91 14.94
C GLN A 85 -19.60 5.09 15.81
N TYR A 86 -18.96 6.26 15.68
CA TYR A 86 -19.52 7.50 16.23
C TYR A 86 -20.50 8.08 15.23
N SER A 87 -21.78 8.23 15.61
CA SER A 87 -22.72 9.12 14.94
C SER A 87 -22.57 10.52 15.50
N TRP A 88 -22.09 11.46 14.68
CA TRP A 88 -22.22 12.88 14.98
C TRP A 88 -23.62 13.34 14.56
N ASP A 89 -24.40 13.87 15.49
CA ASP A 89 -25.59 14.65 15.18
C ASP A 89 -25.14 16.02 14.66
N LEU A 90 -25.27 16.23 13.35
CA LEU A 90 -24.85 17.43 12.62
C LEU A 90 -25.97 18.49 12.53
N SER A 91 -26.97 18.46 13.41
CA SER A 91 -28.07 19.43 13.35
C SER A 91 -27.72 20.85 13.83
N GLN A 92 -26.49 21.13 14.28
CA GLN A 92 -26.06 22.50 14.60
C GLN A 92 -24.59 22.79 14.24
N SER A 93 -24.31 23.12 12.98
CA SER A 93 -23.24 24.08 12.69
C SER A 93 -23.55 24.91 11.44
N SER A 94 -23.89 26.17 11.69
CA SER A 94 -23.94 27.21 10.68
C SER A 94 -22.53 27.47 10.14
N SER A 95 -22.40 27.35 8.81
CA SER A 95 -21.44 28.06 7.95
C SER A 95 -20.24 28.72 8.67
N SER A 96 -19.18 27.95 8.84
CA SER A 96 -17.82 28.50 8.95
C SER A 96 -16.92 27.68 8.04
N GLU A 97 -16.40 28.31 7.00
CA GLU A 97 -15.37 27.75 6.13
C GLU A 97 -14.22 27.22 6.99
N ILE A 98 -14.00 25.90 6.95
CA ILE A 98 -12.86 25.27 7.61
C ILE A 98 -11.62 25.66 6.79
N PRO A 99 -10.60 26.28 7.37
CA PRO A 99 -9.40 26.63 6.64
C PRO A 99 -8.73 25.34 6.16
N VAL A 100 -8.51 25.24 4.86
CA VAL A 100 -7.59 24.28 4.25
C VAL A 100 -6.27 24.35 5.03
N PRO A 101 -5.67 23.24 5.47
CA PRO A 101 -4.35 23.27 6.07
C PRO A 101 -3.42 23.97 5.09
N GLN A 102 -2.97 25.18 5.43
CA GLN A 102 -1.86 25.78 4.72
C GLN A 102 -0.68 24.84 4.90
N HIS A 103 -0.34 24.14 3.82
CA HIS A 103 0.87 23.35 3.74
C HIS A 103 2.03 24.23 4.21
N VAL A 104 2.76 23.75 5.23
CA VAL A 104 4.07 24.32 5.58
C VAL A 104 4.89 24.26 4.30
N GLY A 105 5.10 25.41 3.68
CA GLY A 105 5.77 25.55 2.41
C GLY A 105 7.20 25.03 2.49
N LEU A 106 7.43 23.81 2.02
CA LEU A 106 8.74 23.32 1.59
C LEU A 106 9.17 23.92 0.24
N GLN A 107 8.36 24.83 -0.34
CA GLN A 107 8.74 25.66 -1.49
C GLN A 107 9.80 26.74 -1.14
N SER A 108 10.24 26.86 0.11
CA SER A 108 11.36 27.76 0.43
C SER A 108 12.70 27.12 0.05
N VAL A 109 13.18 27.44 -1.15
CA VAL A 109 14.61 27.62 -1.47
C VAL A 109 15.51 26.45 -1.08
N LEU A 110 15.28 25.28 -1.66
CA LEU A 110 16.41 24.40 -1.91
C LEU A 110 16.95 24.77 -3.28
N ASP A 111 18.06 25.52 -3.25
CA ASP A 111 18.92 25.80 -4.39
C ASP A 111 19.08 24.54 -5.25
N GLU A 112 18.73 24.61 -6.55
CA GLU A 112 18.89 23.50 -7.50
C GLU A 112 20.30 22.89 -7.46
N THR A 113 21.30 23.71 -7.15
CA THR A 113 22.70 23.28 -6.99
C THR A 113 22.85 22.33 -5.81
N ARG A 114 22.29 22.67 -4.64
CA ARG A 114 22.31 21.80 -3.46
C ARG A 114 21.52 20.51 -3.70
N LEU A 115 20.44 20.58 -4.49
CA LEU A 115 19.67 19.40 -4.89
C LEU A 115 20.50 18.49 -5.80
N ARG A 116 21.21 19.04 -6.79
CA ARG A 116 22.13 18.27 -7.63
C ARG A 116 23.28 17.66 -6.84
N ASP A 117 23.89 18.40 -5.93
CA ASP A 117 25.00 17.91 -5.10
C ASP A 117 24.54 16.77 -4.18
N ALA A 118 23.35 16.91 -3.57
CA ALA A 118 22.74 15.83 -2.80
C ALA A 118 22.47 14.60 -3.69
N MET A 119 21.96 14.79 -4.91
CA MET A 119 21.74 13.68 -5.85
C MET A 119 23.03 12.96 -6.23
N GLN A 120 24.10 13.69 -6.54
CA GLN A 120 25.41 13.10 -6.80
C GLN A 120 25.94 12.31 -5.60
N SER A 121 25.66 12.78 -4.38
CA SER A 121 26.04 12.07 -3.16
C SER A 121 25.31 10.73 -2.97
N TYR A 122 24.04 10.63 -3.42
CA TYR A 122 23.23 9.42 -3.33
C TYR A 122 23.37 8.48 -4.53
N SER A 123 23.72 9.01 -5.72
CA SER A 123 23.68 8.23 -6.97
C SER A 123 24.71 7.11 -7.01
N GLY A 124 25.78 7.16 -6.21
CA GLY A 124 26.87 6.19 -6.28
C GLY A 124 27.20 5.41 -5.03
N ARG A 125 26.34 5.45 -4.00
CA ARG A 125 26.61 4.78 -2.73
C ARG A 125 25.39 4.00 -2.26
N ASP A 126 25.67 2.92 -1.55
CA ASP A 126 24.67 2.19 -0.78
C ASP A 126 24.08 3.10 0.28
N LEU A 127 22.77 3.03 0.46
CA LEU A 127 22.08 3.81 1.47
C LEU A 127 22.30 3.19 2.85
N ALA A 128 22.34 4.00 3.90
CA ALA A 128 22.51 3.50 5.25
C ALA A 128 21.25 2.78 5.72
N SER A 129 20.07 3.36 5.46
CA SER A 129 18.80 2.92 6.05
C SER A 129 17.57 3.23 5.19
N ARG A 130 16.42 2.66 5.54
CA ARG A 130 15.11 3.02 4.95
C ARG A 130 14.75 4.50 5.08
N GLN A 131 15.21 5.18 6.13
CA GLN A 131 14.93 6.60 6.30
C GLN A 131 15.61 7.43 5.19
N GLU A 132 16.84 7.07 4.84
CA GLU A 132 17.56 7.69 3.73
C GLU A 132 16.93 7.35 2.39
N LEU A 133 16.49 6.10 2.20
CA LEU A 133 15.73 5.71 1.02
C LEU A 133 14.46 6.53 0.86
N ARG A 134 13.68 6.71 1.92
CA ARG A 134 12.48 7.58 1.90
C ARG A 134 12.81 9.02 1.56
N ARG A 135 13.89 9.57 2.14
CA ARG A 135 14.37 10.91 1.78
C ARG A 135 14.70 10.98 0.29
N TYR A 136 15.51 10.05 -0.20
CA TYR A 136 15.85 9.92 -1.62
C TYR A 136 14.59 9.93 -2.50
N HIS A 137 13.55 9.17 -2.15
CA HIS A 137 12.31 9.16 -2.92
C HIS A 137 11.57 10.50 -2.95
N VAL A 138 11.45 11.18 -1.80
CA VAL A 138 10.84 12.52 -1.74
C VAL A 138 11.59 13.51 -2.63
N TRP A 139 12.91 13.41 -2.68
CA TRP A 139 13.73 14.23 -3.57
C TRP A 139 13.56 13.85 -5.03
N ARG A 140 13.55 12.55 -5.33
CA ARG A 140 13.60 12.03 -6.70
C ARG A 140 12.35 12.35 -7.50
N THR A 141 11.18 12.40 -6.85
CA THR A 141 9.93 12.82 -7.49
C THR A 141 9.97 14.27 -8.02
N ALA A 142 10.90 15.10 -7.54
CA ALA A 142 11.03 16.50 -7.97
C ALA A 142 11.98 16.69 -9.17
N VAL A 143 12.69 15.64 -9.64
CA VAL A 143 13.75 15.79 -10.64
C VAL A 143 13.53 14.87 -11.84
N THR A 144 13.40 15.46 -13.03
CA THR A 144 13.37 14.71 -14.29
C THR A 144 14.70 14.01 -14.53
N PRO A 145 14.71 12.71 -14.87
CA PRO A 145 15.94 12.00 -15.16
C PRO A 145 16.67 12.61 -16.37
N THR A 146 17.96 12.95 -16.24
CA THR A 146 18.83 13.14 -17.40
C THR A 146 19.12 11.77 -18.01
N LYS A 147 18.77 11.61 -19.28
CA LYS A 147 18.84 10.34 -20.02
C LYS A 147 20.30 9.86 -20.14
N GLU A 148 20.64 8.72 -19.53
CA GLU A 148 21.99 8.12 -19.63
C GLU A 148 22.02 6.95 -20.64
N PHE A 149 21.00 6.09 -20.64
CA PHE A 149 20.94 4.89 -21.50
C PHE A 149 19.50 4.40 -21.69
N GLU A 150 19.19 3.82 -22.85
CA GLU A 150 17.88 3.27 -23.21
C GLU A 150 17.97 1.79 -23.56
N ASP A 151 17.20 0.95 -22.85
CA ASP A 151 17.08 -0.49 -23.13
C ASP A 151 15.70 -1.01 -22.69
N LYS A 152 15.26 -2.13 -23.28
CA LYS A 152 14.04 -2.85 -22.88
C LYS A 152 14.25 -3.71 -21.64
N GLU A 153 15.50 -4.08 -21.34
CA GLU A 153 15.89 -4.73 -20.09
C GLU A 153 17.09 -3.99 -19.50
N VAL A 154 16.90 -3.34 -18.35
CA VAL A 154 17.89 -2.46 -17.73
C VAL A 154 18.44 -3.06 -16.45
N SER A 155 19.72 -2.80 -16.18
CA SER A 155 20.32 -3.20 -14.91
C SER A 155 19.89 -2.25 -13.78
N LEU A 156 19.72 -2.77 -12.57
CA LEU A 156 19.55 -2.02 -11.33
C LEU A 156 20.81 -2.22 -10.48
N GLY A 157 21.90 -1.60 -10.91
CA GLY A 157 23.25 -1.78 -10.41
C GLY A 157 23.73 -3.20 -10.69
N SER A 158 24.42 -3.79 -9.73
CA SER A 158 24.82 -5.21 -9.76
C SER A 158 23.79 -6.12 -9.06
N TYR A 159 22.59 -5.62 -8.77
CA TYR A 159 21.64 -6.30 -7.87
C TYR A 159 20.52 -7.03 -8.60
N ALA A 160 20.12 -6.53 -9.77
CA ALA A 160 19.05 -7.13 -10.57
C ALA A 160 19.04 -6.57 -11.98
N ARG A 161 18.24 -7.19 -12.83
CA ARG A 161 17.74 -6.64 -14.09
C ARG A 161 16.25 -6.41 -13.99
N ALA A 162 15.76 -5.34 -14.61
CA ALA A 162 14.36 -4.99 -14.61
C ALA A 162 13.85 -4.72 -16.03
N TRP A 163 12.61 -5.10 -16.28
CA TRP A 163 11.89 -4.75 -17.49
C TRP A 163 10.39 -4.63 -17.19
N LEU A 164 9.71 -3.82 -17.99
CA LEU A 164 8.26 -3.66 -17.96
C LEU A 164 7.69 -4.33 -19.20
N GLU A 165 6.71 -5.21 -19.03
CA GLU A 165 6.05 -5.90 -20.13
C GLU A 165 4.53 -5.98 -19.99
N SER A 166 3.83 -6.18 -21.10
CA SER A 166 2.39 -6.40 -21.17
C SER A 166 2.09 -7.89 -21.33
N CYS A 167 0.80 -8.24 -21.33
CA CYS A 167 0.35 -9.62 -21.50
C CYS A 167 0.72 -10.25 -22.85
N ASP A 168 0.99 -9.45 -23.89
CA ASP A 168 1.49 -9.88 -25.20
C ASP A 168 3.03 -9.93 -25.26
N HIS A 169 3.72 -9.71 -24.13
CA HIS A 169 5.17 -9.61 -24.00
C HIS A 169 5.81 -8.42 -24.74
N SER A 170 5.04 -7.42 -25.14
CA SER A 170 5.59 -6.14 -25.57
C SER A 170 6.32 -5.48 -24.41
N ARG A 171 7.51 -4.91 -24.66
CA ARG A 171 8.39 -4.32 -23.64
C ARG A 171 8.61 -2.83 -23.86
N TRP A 172 8.57 -2.07 -22.76
CA TRP A 172 8.84 -0.64 -22.75
C TRP A 172 10.33 -0.37 -22.61
N THR A 173 10.80 0.63 -23.34
CA THR A 173 12.16 1.16 -23.16
C THR A 173 12.23 1.90 -21.82
N ALA A 174 13.19 1.54 -20.99
CA ALA A 174 13.51 2.26 -19.77
C ALA A 174 14.68 3.21 -20.02
N VAL A 175 14.67 4.34 -19.31
CA VAL A 175 15.83 5.21 -19.14
C VAL A 175 16.52 4.84 -17.85
N GLN A 176 17.77 4.41 -17.95
CA GLN A 176 18.61 4.11 -16.80
C GLN A 176 19.22 5.40 -16.23
N VAL A 177 19.31 5.50 -14.91
CA VAL A 177 19.77 6.67 -14.17
C VAL A 177 20.40 6.29 -12.83
N SER A 178 20.99 7.29 -12.15
CA SER A 178 21.59 7.15 -10.82
C SER A 178 22.68 6.05 -10.80
N GLN A 179 23.66 6.16 -11.71
CA GLN A 179 24.74 5.19 -11.87
C GLN A 179 24.22 3.76 -12.02
N ALA A 180 23.29 3.57 -12.95
CA ALA A 180 22.71 2.29 -13.25
C ALA A 180 21.83 1.66 -12.16
N ARG A 181 21.60 2.27 -10.99
CA ARG A 181 20.81 1.67 -9.89
C ARG A 181 19.30 1.88 -9.99
N GLU A 182 18.89 2.82 -10.83
CA GLU A 182 17.49 3.21 -11.02
C GLU A 182 17.14 3.17 -12.50
N ALA A 183 15.92 2.74 -12.77
CA ALA A 183 15.31 2.73 -14.09
C ALA A 183 13.98 3.47 -14.05
N VAL A 184 13.71 4.22 -15.11
CA VAL A 184 12.47 4.98 -15.28
C VAL A 184 11.82 4.60 -16.59
N TRP A 185 10.53 4.26 -16.55
CA TRP A 185 9.71 4.04 -17.74
C TRP A 185 8.70 5.17 -17.85
N ASP A 186 8.72 5.89 -18.97
CA ASP A 186 7.62 6.74 -19.40
C ASP A 186 6.66 5.86 -20.20
N VAL A 187 5.57 5.44 -19.56
CA VAL A 187 4.64 4.46 -20.13
C VAL A 187 3.67 5.14 -21.08
N GLY A 188 3.11 6.27 -20.64
CA GLY A 188 2.30 7.20 -21.46
C GLY A 188 1.29 6.49 -22.37
N GLY A 189 0.28 5.84 -21.79
CA GLY A 189 -0.73 5.06 -22.52
C GLY A 189 -2.17 5.38 -22.09
N PRO A 190 -3.17 5.00 -22.91
CA PRO A 190 -4.58 5.11 -22.54
C PRO A 190 -4.92 4.11 -21.42
N PRO A 191 -5.86 4.45 -20.52
CA PRO A 191 -6.19 3.64 -19.33
C PRO A 191 -6.97 2.33 -19.62
N PHE A 192 -7.09 1.92 -20.88
CA PHE A 192 -7.82 0.71 -21.30
C PHE A 192 -6.92 -0.48 -21.64
N ASP A 193 -5.60 -0.32 -21.52
CA ASP A 193 -4.69 -1.43 -21.74
C ASP A 193 -4.75 -2.39 -20.55
N PRO A 194 -4.65 -3.71 -20.77
CA PRO A 194 -4.48 -4.69 -19.70
C PRO A 194 -3.33 -4.30 -18.75
N PRO A 195 -3.35 -4.79 -17.50
CA PRO A 195 -2.32 -4.44 -16.54
C PRO A 195 -0.93 -4.85 -17.06
N LEU A 196 0.04 -3.97 -16.87
CA LEU A 196 1.43 -4.26 -17.16
C LEU A 196 2.06 -5.04 -16.00
N GLU A 197 3.23 -5.61 -16.24
CA GLU A 197 4.00 -6.33 -15.25
C GLU A 197 5.43 -5.82 -15.22
N LEU A 198 5.82 -5.25 -14.08
CA LEU A 198 7.21 -4.96 -13.79
C LEU A 198 7.85 -6.23 -13.27
N ASN A 199 8.87 -6.69 -14.00
CA ASN A 199 9.69 -7.84 -13.66
C ASN A 199 11.05 -7.34 -13.16
N VAL A 200 11.48 -7.80 -11.98
CA VAL A 200 12.82 -7.55 -11.44
C VAL A 200 13.46 -8.88 -11.10
N ARG A 201 14.48 -9.27 -11.87
CA ARG A 201 15.16 -10.57 -11.79
C ARG A 201 16.56 -10.42 -11.19
N GLN A 202 16.86 -11.24 -10.21
CA GLN A 202 18.20 -11.42 -9.64
C GLN A 202 19.00 -12.47 -10.42
N ASP A 203 20.33 -12.40 -10.31
CA ASP A 203 21.24 -13.38 -10.92
C ASP A 203 21.05 -14.80 -10.35
N ASP A 204 20.52 -14.93 -9.12
CA ASP A 204 20.21 -16.22 -8.51
C ASP A 204 18.88 -16.84 -8.96
N GLY A 205 18.17 -16.19 -9.89
CA GLY A 205 16.91 -16.66 -10.46
C GLY A 205 15.66 -16.26 -9.66
N ARG A 206 15.80 -15.53 -8.54
CA ARG A 206 14.65 -14.92 -7.87
C ARG A 206 14.08 -13.78 -8.72
N LYS A 207 12.76 -13.71 -8.79
CA LYS A 207 12.02 -12.68 -9.53
C LYS A 207 11.01 -12.01 -8.62
N LEU A 208 11.01 -10.69 -8.60
CA LEU A 208 9.90 -9.88 -8.11
C LEU A 208 9.03 -9.54 -9.32
N LEU A 209 7.73 -9.78 -9.19
CA LEU A 209 6.73 -9.39 -10.17
C LEU A 209 5.76 -8.42 -9.50
N VAL A 210 5.47 -7.30 -10.15
CA VAL A 210 4.54 -6.28 -9.67
C VAL A 210 3.54 -5.96 -10.78
N ARG A 211 2.25 -6.11 -10.50
CA ARG A 211 1.18 -5.70 -11.42
C ARG A 211 1.06 -4.18 -11.40
N ILE A 212 1.26 -3.58 -12.56
CA ILE A 212 1.22 -2.14 -12.78
C ILE A 212 -0.10 -1.82 -13.50
N PRO A 213 -0.88 -0.82 -13.03
CA PRO A 213 -2.11 -0.46 -13.72
C PRO A 213 -1.80 0.10 -15.11
N GLY A 214 -2.65 -0.18 -16.09
CA GLY A 214 -2.48 0.28 -17.48
C GLY A 214 -2.56 1.80 -17.63
N ASN A 215 -3.13 2.51 -16.66
CA ASN A 215 -3.12 3.97 -16.56
C ASN A 215 -1.83 4.54 -15.92
N ALA A 216 -0.79 3.73 -15.71
CA ALA A 216 0.50 4.21 -15.26
C ALA A 216 1.06 5.20 -16.28
N ASN A 217 1.37 6.41 -15.83
CA ASN A 217 2.03 7.42 -16.63
C ASN A 217 3.55 7.23 -16.58
N ARG A 218 4.07 7.01 -15.37
CA ARG A 218 5.50 6.85 -15.12
C ARG A 218 5.77 5.83 -14.01
N LEU A 219 6.83 5.05 -14.20
CA LEU A 219 7.27 4.01 -13.29
C LEU A 219 8.75 4.20 -12.97
N TRP A 220 9.12 4.06 -11.71
CA TRP A 220 10.52 3.99 -11.27
C TRP A 220 10.75 2.65 -10.58
N ALA A 221 11.86 2.01 -10.90
CA ALA A 221 12.36 0.87 -10.14
C ALA A 221 13.80 1.14 -9.73
N ARG A 222 14.13 0.86 -8.47
CA ARG A 222 15.47 1.06 -7.92
C ARG A 222 15.86 -0.11 -7.04
N ALA A 223 17.15 -0.45 -7.07
CA ALA A 223 17.72 -1.42 -6.14
C ALA A 223 18.81 -0.75 -5.29
N ASP A 224 18.70 -0.91 -3.96
CA ASP A 224 19.68 -0.40 -3.01
C ASP A 224 20.03 -1.46 -1.97
N ARG A 225 21.31 -1.59 -1.66
CA ARG A 225 21.74 -2.28 -0.45
C ARG A 225 21.65 -1.30 0.72
N LEU A 226 20.95 -1.69 1.77
CA LEU A 226 20.89 -0.97 3.04
C LEU A 226 21.97 -1.49 3.98
N THR A 227 23.02 -0.70 4.18
CA THR A 227 24.21 -1.17 4.92
C THR A 227 23.95 -1.44 6.40
N VAL A 228 23.11 -0.64 7.07
CA VAL A 228 22.76 -0.83 8.48
C VAL A 228 21.82 -2.03 8.65
N GLU A 229 20.85 -2.18 7.76
CA GLU A 229 19.85 -3.26 7.80
C GLU A 229 20.38 -4.58 7.22
N LYS A 230 21.53 -4.55 6.54
CA LYS A 230 22.14 -5.68 5.81
C LYS A 230 21.13 -6.36 4.88
N SER A 231 20.34 -5.54 4.21
CA SER A 231 19.25 -5.97 3.34
C SER A 231 19.40 -5.37 1.95
N LEU A 232 18.84 -6.05 0.96
CA LEU A 232 18.63 -5.49 -0.36
C LEU A 232 17.20 -4.99 -0.44
N VAL A 233 17.00 -3.77 -0.90
CA VAL A 233 15.68 -3.17 -1.12
C VAL A 233 15.44 -3.00 -2.60
N TYR A 234 14.29 -3.47 -3.06
CA TYR A 234 13.71 -3.04 -4.33
C TYR A 234 12.62 -2.03 -4.06
N SER A 235 12.81 -0.80 -4.53
CA SER A 235 11.76 0.21 -4.50
C SER A 235 11.11 0.35 -5.85
N VAL A 236 9.78 0.37 -5.86
CA VAL A 236 8.96 0.63 -7.03
C VAL A 236 8.07 1.82 -6.74
N ARG A 237 8.08 2.81 -7.63
CA ARG A 237 7.18 3.96 -7.58
C ARG A 237 6.36 4.03 -8.84
N VAL A 238 5.07 4.26 -8.69
CA VAL A 238 4.14 4.42 -9.82
C VAL A 238 3.47 5.78 -9.70
N GLU A 239 3.41 6.50 -10.80
CA GLU A 239 2.58 7.68 -10.97
C GLU A 239 1.53 7.33 -12.04
N THR A 240 0.25 7.49 -11.71
CA THR A 240 -0.83 7.24 -12.67
C THR A 240 -1.33 8.55 -13.29
N THR A 241 -2.21 8.44 -14.28
CA THR A 241 -2.92 9.59 -14.83
C THR A 241 -3.94 10.21 -13.87
N GLU A 242 -4.26 9.55 -12.74
CA GLU A 242 -5.27 9.98 -11.78
C GLU A 242 -4.68 10.17 -10.36
N PRO A 243 -4.17 11.37 -10.03
CA PRO A 243 -3.53 11.64 -8.74
C PRO A 243 -4.43 11.42 -7.52
N VAL A 244 -5.75 11.54 -7.67
CA VAL A 244 -6.70 11.25 -6.59
C VAL A 244 -6.66 9.76 -6.25
N ALA A 245 -6.57 8.89 -7.25
CA ALA A 245 -6.46 7.44 -7.05
C ALA A 245 -5.13 7.08 -6.37
N ASP A 246 -4.01 7.68 -6.82
CA ASP A 246 -2.69 7.49 -6.20
C ASP A 246 -2.71 7.82 -4.70
N THR A 247 -3.38 8.93 -4.36
CA THR A 247 -3.52 9.36 -2.97
C THR A 247 -4.38 8.37 -2.17
N ILE A 248 -5.51 7.91 -2.71
CA ILE A 248 -6.37 6.90 -2.06
C ILE A 248 -5.60 5.61 -1.82
N LEU A 249 -4.84 5.11 -2.80
CA LEU A 249 -4.06 3.88 -2.66
C LEU A 249 -3.00 3.99 -1.56
N ASN A 250 -2.33 5.13 -1.47
CA ASN A 250 -1.39 5.42 -0.39
C ASN A 250 -2.07 5.41 1.00
N TYR A 251 -3.33 5.85 1.11
CA TYR A 251 -4.11 5.71 2.35
C TYR A 251 -4.52 4.26 2.61
N LEU A 252 -5.00 3.56 1.57
CA LEU A 252 -5.47 2.18 1.68
C LEU A 252 -4.36 1.24 2.15
N SER A 253 -3.14 1.39 1.63
CA SER A 253 -1.98 0.55 1.97
C SER A 253 -1.47 0.75 3.39
N ARG A 254 -1.54 1.98 3.92
CA ARG A 254 -1.13 2.29 5.30
C ARG A 254 -2.15 1.88 6.35
N GLY A 255 -3.34 1.46 5.93
CA GLY A 255 -4.44 1.15 6.84
C GLY A 255 -4.98 2.38 7.57
N ASP A 256 -4.67 3.59 7.11
CA ASP A 256 -5.01 4.85 7.78
C ASP A 256 -6.47 5.25 7.50
N LEU A 257 -7.37 4.53 8.18
CA LEU A 257 -8.81 4.71 8.09
C LEU A 257 -9.28 6.00 8.75
N GLU A 258 -8.57 6.46 9.78
CA GLU A 258 -8.96 7.67 10.50
C GLU A 258 -8.71 8.91 9.66
N ALA A 259 -7.58 8.97 8.93
CA ALA A 259 -7.37 10.03 7.95
C ALA A 259 -8.45 10.02 6.86
N ALA A 260 -8.79 8.85 6.32
CA ALA A 260 -9.80 8.72 5.28
C ALA A 260 -11.21 9.13 5.77
N ASN A 261 -11.60 8.74 6.98
CA ASN A 261 -12.89 9.09 7.59
C ASN A 261 -12.96 10.56 8.04
N ALA A 262 -11.84 11.13 8.49
CA ALA A 262 -11.75 12.55 8.86
C ALA A 262 -11.91 13.49 7.66
N MET A 263 -11.71 12.98 6.44
CA MET A 263 -11.81 13.75 5.22
C MET A 263 -13.13 13.45 4.51
N SER A 264 -14.19 14.14 4.95
CA SER A 264 -15.58 14.00 4.49
C SER A 264 -15.79 14.05 2.97
N GLY A 265 -14.84 14.57 2.19
CA GLY A 265 -14.89 14.63 0.72
C GLY A 265 -14.37 13.41 -0.04
N TRP A 266 -13.71 12.42 0.58
CA TRP A 266 -13.17 11.28 -0.18
C TRP A 266 -14.24 10.35 -0.71
N ALA A 267 -15.32 10.15 0.04
CA ALA A 267 -16.42 9.29 -0.42
C ALA A 267 -17.00 9.83 -1.75
N ASP A 268 -17.14 11.16 -1.88
CA ASP A 268 -17.60 11.78 -3.13
C ASP A 268 -16.55 11.73 -4.25
N LYS A 269 -15.26 11.91 -3.91
CA LYS A 269 -14.16 11.73 -4.88
C LYS A 269 -14.15 10.30 -5.41
N SER A 270 -14.22 9.30 -4.54
CA SER A 270 -14.26 7.88 -4.91
C SER A 270 -15.49 7.52 -5.71
N ALA A 271 -16.66 8.09 -5.37
CA ALA A 271 -17.88 7.93 -6.16
C ALA A 271 -17.70 8.46 -7.59
N ARG A 272 -17.04 9.61 -7.76
CA ARG A 272 -16.70 10.14 -9.09
C ARG A 272 -15.75 9.23 -9.84
N LEU A 273 -14.72 8.68 -9.18
CA LEU A 273 -13.79 7.73 -9.81
C LEU A 273 -14.51 6.49 -10.33
N ILE A 274 -15.30 5.81 -9.49
CA ILE A 274 -16.01 4.60 -9.93
C ILE A 274 -17.12 4.89 -10.96
N GLY A 275 -17.75 6.07 -10.87
CA GLY A 275 -18.68 6.57 -11.89
C GLY A 275 -17.99 6.77 -13.25
N GLY A 276 -16.76 7.30 -13.23
CA GLY A 276 -15.90 7.57 -14.37
C GLY A 276 -15.11 6.38 -14.93
N LYS A 277 -15.45 5.13 -14.57
CA LYS A 277 -14.80 3.89 -15.04
C LYS A 277 -14.60 3.77 -16.55
N MET A 278 -15.49 4.36 -17.36
CA MET A 278 -15.37 4.35 -18.81
C MET A 278 -14.27 5.27 -19.32
N ALA A 279 -13.73 6.15 -18.48
CA ALA A 279 -12.54 6.94 -18.77
C ALA A 279 -11.31 6.33 -18.12
N ASP A 280 -11.40 5.76 -16.91
CA ASP A 280 -10.28 5.12 -16.23
C ASP A 280 -10.75 3.97 -15.31
N PRO A 281 -10.70 2.70 -15.76
CA PRO A 281 -11.15 1.55 -14.96
C PRO A 281 -10.23 1.25 -13.77
N TYR A 282 -8.95 1.61 -13.85
CA TYR A 282 -7.99 1.44 -12.76
C TYR A 282 -8.28 2.38 -11.61
N ALA A 283 -8.50 3.67 -11.90
CA ALA A 283 -8.92 4.65 -10.90
C ALA A 283 -10.30 4.32 -10.32
N ALA A 284 -11.22 3.80 -11.15
CA ALA A 284 -12.53 3.34 -10.70
C ALA A 284 -12.44 2.20 -9.69
N ALA A 285 -11.56 1.21 -9.91
CA ALA A 285 -11.33 0.14 -8.94
C ALA A 285 -10.82 0.69 -7.60
N VAL A 286 -9.90 1.66 -7.61
CA VAL A 286 -9.43 2.34 -6.40
C VAL A 286 -10.56 3.03 -5.65
N GLY A 287 -11.41 3.77 -6.37
CA GLY A 287 -12.62 4.39 -5.81
C GLY A 287 -13.55 3.35 -5.18
N GLY A 288 -13.75 2.22 -5.86
CA GLY A 288 -14.53 1.09 -5.36
C GLY A 288 -13.97 0.52 -4.06
N TYR A 289 -12.66 0.25 -3.98
CA TYR A 289 -12.06 -0.25 -2.74
C TYR A 289 -12.21 0.71 -1.56
N LEU A 290 -12.08 2.02 -1.76
CA LEU A 290 -12.29 2.98 -0.68
C LEU A 290 -13.75 2.97 -0.21
N LEU A 291 -14.70 3.01 -1.14
CA LEU A 291 -16.13 2.97 -0.81
C LEU A 291 -16.51 1.67 -0.10
N LEU A 292 -15.97 0.51 -0.51
CA LEU A 292 -16.13 -0.76 0.20
C LEU A 292 -15.58 -0.66 1.62
N LYS A 293 -14.38 -0.09 1.78
CA LYS A 293 -13.73 0.04 3.09
C LYS A 293 -14.53 0.96 4.03
N MET A 294 -15.12 2.03 3.50
CA MET A 294 -16.00 2.96 4.23
C MET A 294 -17.45 2.49 4.36
N GLN A 295 -17.82 1.36 3.74
CA GLN A 295 -19.20 0.86 3.66
C GLN A 295 -20.19 1.87 3.05
N ARG A 296 -19.73 2.70 2.11
CA ARG A 296 -20.54 3.73 1.44
C ARG A 296 -21.18 3.21 0.17
N PHE A 297 -21.97 2.15 0.30
CA PHE A 297 -22.63 1.49 -0.82
C PHE A 297 -23.68 2.37 -1.50
N ASP A 298 -24.27 3.31 -0.74
CA ASP A 298 -25.15 4.37 -1.26
C ASP A 298 -24.52 5.16 -2.42
N LYS A 299 -23.20 5.33 -2.37
CA LYS A 299 -22.43 6.03 -3.40
C LYS A 299 -21.87 5.11 -4.48
N MET A 300 -21.71 3.82 -4.20
CA MET A 300 -21.20 2.84 -5.15
C MET A 300 -22.25 2.44 -6.19
N ARG A 301 -23.52 2.36 -5.78
CA ARG A 301 -24.66 1.98 -6.63
C ARG A 301 -24.39 0.67 -7.37
N ASP A 302 -24.75 0.58 -8.65
CA ASP A 302 -24.48 -0.52 -9.57
C ASP A 302 -23.13 -0.39 -10.30
N TRP A 303 -22.37 0.68 -10.07
CA TRP A 303 -21.15 0.95 -10.84
C TRP A 303 -20.05 -0.10 -10.65
N ALA A 304 -20.01 -0.79 -9.51
CA ALA A 304 -19.11 -1.92 -9.29
C ALA A 304 -19.43 -3.09 -10.22
N ARG A 305 -20.73 -3.39 -10.43
CA ARG A 305 -21.16 -4.40 -11.39
C ARG A 305 -20.77 -4.00 -12.81
N ASN A 306 -21.04 -2.76 -13.21
CA ASN A 306 -20.63 -2.28 -14.53
C ASN A 306 -19.10 -2.32 -14.72
N LEU A 307 -18.30 -2.06 -13.68
CA LEU A 307 -16.84 -2.21 -13.74
C LEU A 307 -16.45 -3.68 -13.96
N ALA A 308 -17.16 -4.62 -13.34
CA ALA A 308 -16.96 -6.04 -13.60
C ALA A 308 -17.35 -6.42 -15.04
N ASP A 309 -18.51 -5.97 -15.51
CA ASP A 309 -19.11 -6.43 -16.77
C ASP A 309 -18.45 -5.82 -18.02
N HIS A 310 -17.86 -4.62 -17.93
CA HIS A 310 -17.27 -3.93 -19.08
C HIS A 310 -15.75 -4.12 -19.27
N PHE A 311 -15.04 -4.61 -18.25
CA PHE A 311 -13.57 -4.68 -18.28
C PHE A 311 -13.07 -6.09 -17.96
N ASP A 312 -13.11 -6.97 -18.96
CA ASP A 312 -12.73 -8.38 -18.83
C ASP A 312 -11.26 -8.60 -18.42
N PHE A 313 -10.38 -7.64 -18.68
CA PHE A 313 -8.98 -7.69 -18.28
C PHE A 313 -8.74 -7.29 -16.81
N LEU A 314 -9.76 -6.81 -16.09
CA LEU A 314 -9.63 -6.25 -14.75
C LEU A 314 -10.42 -7.09 -13.73
N PRO A 315 -9.78 -8.04 -13.02
CA PRO A 315 -10.42 -8.85 -11.99
C PRO A 315 -11.01 -8.02 -10.84
N ASP A 316 -10.43 -6.85 -10.56
CA ASP A 316 -10.83 -5.97 -9.46
C ASP A 316 -12.32 -5.59 -9.51
N GLY A 317 -12.90 -5.38 -10.70
CA GLY A 317 -14.34 -5.09 -10.83
C GLY A 317 -15.22 -6.20 -10.24
N CYS A 318 -14.93 -7.44 -10.64
CA CYS A 318 -15.63 -8.63 -10.12
C CYS A 318 -15.47 -8.77 -8.60
N VAL A 319 -14.26 -8.56 -8.08
CA VAL A 319 -13.98 -8.63 -6.64
C VAL A 319 -14.76 -7.57 -5.88
N ILE A 320 -14.80 -6.34 -6.39
CA ILE A 320 -15.49 -5.22 -5.74
C ILE A 320 -16.99 -5.49 -5.70
N TRP A 321 -17.58 -5.95 -6.81
CA TRP A 321 -19.01 -6.26 -6.88
C TRP A 321 -19.39 -7.42 -5.95
N ALA A 322 -18.64 -8.52 -5.98
CA ALA A 322 -18.89 -9.64 -5.07
C ALA A 322 -18.78 -9.21 -3.60
N ALA A 323 -17.78 -8.38 -3.25
CA ALA A 323 -17.63 -7.87 -1.90
C ALA A 323 -18.76 -6.93 -1.47
N GLN A 324 -19.32 -6.15 -2.39
CA GLN A 324 -20.52 -5.36 -2.15
C GLN A 324 -21.73 -6.26 -1.88
N LEU A 325 -21.96 -7.28 -2.71
CA LEU A 325 -23.06 -8.24 -2.56
C LEU A 325 -22.96 -9.00 -1.23
N ILE A 326 -21.78 -9.51 -0.86
CA ILE A 326 -21.56 -10.20 0.43
C ILE A 326 -22.04 -9.34 1.62
N ARG A 327 -21.95 -8.01 1.52
CA ARG A 327 -22.33 -7.10 2.61
C ARG A 327 -23.75 -6.58 2.52
N GLN A 328 -24.31 -6.40 1.33
CA GLN A 328 -25.65 -5.82 1.14
C GLN A 328 -26.74 -6.88 0.92
N ASP A 329 -26.40 -7.98 0.26
CA ASP A 329 -27.29 -9.08 -0.06
C ASP A 329 -26.55 -10.43 0.00
N PRO A 330 -26.17 -10.90 1.20
CA PRO A 330 -25.46 -12.17 1.36
C PRO A 330 -26.30 -13.39 0.93
N SER A 331 -27.60 -13.22 0.68
CA SER A 331 -28.49 -14.29 0.23
C SER A 331 -28.28 -14.64 -1.25
N ASN A 332 -27.73 -13.71 -2.04
CA ASN A 332 -27.44 -13.90 -3.45
C ASN A 332 -26.11 -14.66 -3.67
N VAL A 333 -26.01 -15.84 -3.08
CA VAL A 333 -24.82 -16.70 -3.11
C VAL A 333 -24.41 -17.06 -4.53
N SER A 334 -25.38 -17.25 -5.42
CA SER A 334 -25.11 -17.64 -6.81
C SER A 334 -24.37 -16.54 -7.58
N GLU A 335 -24.78 -15.27 -7.44
CA GLU A 335 -24.12 -14.16 -8.11
C GLU A 335 -22.75 -13.86 -7.47
N ILE A 336 -22.65 -13.86 -6.14
CA ILE A 336 -21.38 -13.73 -5.42
C ILE A 336 -20.37 -14.76 -5.93
N LYS A 337 -20.81 -16.03 -6.04
CA LYS A 337 -19.96 -17.12 -6.52
C LYS A 337 -19.53 -16.92 -7.97
N ALA A 338 -20.45 -16.53 -8.84
CA ALA A 338 -20.15 -16.30 -10.25
C ALA A 338 -19.04 -15.24 -10.42
N TYR A 339 -19.17 -14.08 -9.77
CA TYR A 339 -18.19 -13.01 -9.90
C TYR A 339 -16.84 -13.33 -9.25
N LEU A 340 -16.79 -14.04 -8.13
CA LEU A 340 -15.50 -14.44 -7.54
C LEU A 340 -14.75 -15.47 -8.38
N LEU A 341 -15.46 -16.43 -8.99
CA LEU A 341 -14.85 -17.36 -9.94
C LEU A 341 -14.41 -16.66 -11.22
N GLN A 342 -15.22 -15.74 -11.74
CA GLN A 342 -14.85 -14.92 -12.89
C GLN A 342 -13.62 -14.04 -12.61
N ALA A 343 -13.50 -13.48 -11.41
CA ALA A 343 -12.30 -12.76 -10.99
C ALA A 343 -11.06 -13.67 -11.03
N ALA A 344 -11.17 -14.89 -10.49
CA ALA A 344 -10.08 -15.86 -10.49
C ALA A 344 -9.68 -16.31 -11.91
N GLU A 345 -10.66 -16.45 -12.81
CA GLU A 345 -10.44 -16.78 -14.22
C GLU A 345 -9.72 -15.66 -14.98
N ARG A 346 -10.12 -14.40 -14.76
CA ARG A 346 -9.48 -13.21 -15.34
C ARG A 346 -8.05 -12.99 -14.83
N GLY A 347 -7.67 -13.64 -13.74
CA GLY A 347 -6.32 -13.66 -13.18
C GLY A 347 -6.17 -12.81 -11.92
N LEU A 348 -5.00 -12.21 -11.76
CA LEU A 348 -4.65 -11.50 -10.53
C LEU A 348 -5.22 -10.07 -10.52
N PRO A 349 -5.94 -9.67 -9.45
CA PRO A 349 -6.28 -8.27 -9.23
C PRO A 349 -5.02 -7.40 -9.27
N VAL A 350 -5.13 -6.18 -9.80
CA VAL A 350 -4.00 -5.25 -9.85
C VAL A 350 -3.65 -4.75 -8.46
N TYR A 351 -4.66 -4.54 -7.61
CA TYR A 351 -4.46 -3.99 -6.28
C TYR A 351 -4.50 -5.09 -5.21
N THR A 352 -3.57 -5.03 -4.26
CA THR A 352 -3.48 -6.00 -3.16
C THR A 352 -4.76 -6.11 -2.31
N PRO A 353 -5.52 -5.03 -2.05
CA PRO A 353 -6.84 -5.15 -1.42
C PRO A 353 -7.77 -6.11 -2.16
N GLY A 354 -7.77 -6.07 -3.49
CA GLY A 354 -8.53 -6.99 -4.34
C GLY A 354 -8.09 -8.43 -4.17
N LEU A 355 -6.77 -8.66 -4.27
CA LEU A 355 -6.22 -10.01 -4.10
C LEU A 355 -6.57 -10.60 -2.73
N ARG A 356 -6.50 -9.80 -1.66
CA ARG A 356 -6.86 -10.24 -0.30
C ARG A 356 -8.33 -10.66 -0.23
N ILE A 357 -9.24 -9.78 -0.69
CA ILE A 357 -10.68 -10.06 -0.70
C ILE A 357 -10.98 -11.32 -1.52
N LEU A 358 -10.38 -11.46 -2.71
CA LEU A 358 -10.57 -12.62 -3.58
C LEU A 358 -10.13 -13.91 -2.88
N MET A 359 -8.91 -13.94 -2.35
CA MET A 359 -8.35 -15.12 -1.68
C MET A 359 -9.15 -15.51 -0.42
N ASP A 360 -9.60 -14.54 0.36
CA ASP A 360 -10.37 -14.80 1.58
C ASP A 360 -11.75 -15.38 1.26
N ASN A 361 -12.41 -14.87 0.22
CA ASN A 361 -13.76 -15.32 -0.14
C ASN A 361 -13.77 -16.63 -0.94
N LEU A 362 -12.76 -16.91 -1.78
CA LEU A 362 -12.69 -18.19 -2.50
C LEU A 362 -12.62 -19.40 -1.55
N ARG A 363 -11.94 -19.25 -0.40
CA ARG A 363 -11.79 -20.33 0.59
C ARG A 363 -13.10 -20.77 1.23
N ILE A 364 -14.10 -19.90 1.27
CA ILE A 364 -15.39 -20.18 1.92
C ILE A 364 -16.48 -20.62 0.93
N MET A 365 -16.15 -20.73 -0.36
CA MET A 365 -17.11 -20.99 -1.45
C MET A 365 -17.26 -22.48 -1.84
N GLY A 366 -16.75 -23.40 -1.01
CA GLY A 366 -16.77 -24.83 -1.29
C GLY A 366 -15.76 -25.25 -2.36
N ASP A 367 -16.00 -26.39 -3.02
CA ASP A 367 -15.02 -27.08 -3.86
C ASP A 367 -14.51 -26.23 -5.04
N ASP A 368 -15.41 -25.56 -5.76
CA ASP A 368 -15.03 -24.70 -6.89
C ASP A 368 -14.13 -23.54 -6.45
N GLY A 369 -14.46 -22.95 -5.30
CA GLY A 369 -13.67 -21.89 -4.69
C GLY A 369 -12.28 -22.37 -4.28
N GLU A 370 -12.18 -23.57 -3.70
CA GLU A 370 -10.89 -24.16 -3.32
C GLU A 370 -10.03 -24.54 -4.55
N ILE A 371 -10.65 -24.99 -5.64
CA ILE A 371 -9.94 -25.21 -6.91
C ILE A 371 -9.38 -23.88 -7.44
N ALA A 372 -10.21 -22.84 -7.53
CA ALA A 372 -9.80 -21.52 -7.98
C ALA A 372 -8.71 -20.91 -7.07
N PHE A 373 -8.86 -21.02 -5.75
CA PHE A 373 -7.89 -20.58 -4.75
C PHE A 373 -6.54 -21.26 -4.94
N ARG A 374 -6.52 -22.59 -5.13
CA ARG A 374 -5.28 -23.34 -5.38
C ARG A 374 -4.62 -22.94 -6.70
N ASN A 375 -5.39 -22.68 -7.75
CA ASN A 375 -4.85 -22.24 -9.04
C ASN A 375 -4.20 -20.86 -8.94
N LEU A 376 -4.88 -19.89 -8.30
CA LEU A 376 -4.30 -18.57 -8.01
C LEU A 376 -3.02 -18.69 -7.17
N ARG A 377 -3.02 -19.54 -6.14
CA ARG A 377 -1.85 -19.76 -5.28
C ARG A 377 -0.69 -20.46 -6.00
N LYS A 378 -0.93 -21.21 -7.08
CA LYS A 378 0.15 -21.77 -7.91
C LYS A 378 0.81 -20.70 -8.77
N GLN A 379 0.02 -19.74 -9.25
CA GLN A 379 0.52 -18.59 -10.01
C GLN A 379 1.30 -17.62 -9.11
N LEU A 380 0.79 -17.41 -7.90
CA LEU A 380 1.40 -16.55 -6.89
C LEU A 380 2.53 -17.29 -6.17
N GLY A 381 3.72 -16.70 -6.17
CA GLY A 381 4.76 -17.12 -5.24
C GLY A 381 4.53 -16.54 -3.84
N GLN A 382 5.58 -15.98 -3.25
CA GLN A 382 5.46 -15.27 -1.98
C GLN A 382 4.90 -13.86 -2.19
N VAL A 383 3.62 -13.68 -1.86
CA VAL A 383 2.93 -12.38 -1.97
C VAL A 383 3.49 -11.35 -0.98
N ILE A 384 3.64 -10.11 -1.44
CA ILE A 384 4.07 -8.95 -0.65
C ILE A 384 2.82 -8.17 -0.22
N TRP A 385 2.24 -8.56 0.91
CA TRP A 385 0.94 -8.05 1.38
C TRP A 385 0.92 -6.57 1.78
N ASP A 386 2.09 -5.99 2.04
CA ASP A 386 2.24 -4.58 2.41
C ASP A 386 2.34 -3.65 1.18
N SER A 387 2.39 -4.23 -0.02
CA SER A 387 2.36 -3.47 -1.27
C SER A 387 0.93 -2.99 -1.58
N PRO A 388 0.74 -1.75 -2.08
CA PRO A 388 -0.57 -1.32 -2.59
C PRO A 388 -0.96 -2.05 -3.88
N LEU A 389 0.03 -2.48 -4.66
CA LEU A 389 -0.10 -3.23 -5.90
C LEU A 389 0.13 -4.71 -5.64
N THR A 390 -0.58 -5.58 -6.34
CA THR A 390 -0.33 -7.02 -6.28
C THR A 390 1.11 -7.29 -6.72
N ALA A 391 1.91 -7.72 -5.76
CA ALA A 391 3.31 -8.02 -5.94
C ALA A 391 3.65 -9.35 -5.28
N TYR A 392 4.50 -10.13 -5.92
CA TYR A 392 4.94 -11.41 -5.39
C TYR A 392 6.36 -11.76 -5.86
N MET A 393 7.03 -12.57 -5.05
CA MET A 393 8.29 -13.18 -5.43
C MET A 393 8.09 -14.59 -5.94
N SER A 394 8.71 -14.93 -7.06
CA SER A 394 8.89 -16.31 -7.48
C SER A 394 10.38 -16.65 -7.51
N ALA A 395 10.70 -17.92 -7.32
CA ALA A 395 12.02 -18.45 -7.60
C ALA A 395 11.88 -19.41 -8.77
N GLU A 396 12.65 -19.18 -9.83
CA GLU A 396 12.85 -20.24 -10.81
C GLU A 396 13.52 -21.41 -10.08
N HIS A 397 13.10 -22.65 -10.33
CA HIS A 397 13.77 -23.84 -9.81
C HIS A 397 15.15 -23.94 -10.48
N SER A 398 16.11 -23.11 -10.05
CA SER A 398 17.48 -23.21 -10.52
C SER A 398 18.16 -24.35 -9.76
N SER A 399 18.65 -25.32 -10.53
CA SER A 399 19.31 -26.53 -10.05
C SER A 399 20.71 -26.30 -9.47
N SER A 400 21.16 -25.05 -9.31
CA SER A 400 22.46 -24.71 -8.72
C SER A 400 22.34 -24.41 -7.23
N ARG A 401 22.63 -25.43 -6.40
CA ARG A 401 22.84 -25.33 -4.94
C ARG A 401 24.13 -24.55 -4.58
N THR A 402 24.31 -23.34 -5.10
CA THR A 402 25.42 -22.49 -4.66
C THR A 402 24.90 -21.64 -3.51
N SER A 403 25.29 -22.00 -2.29
CA SER A 403 24.89 -21.34 -1.05
C SER A 403 25.49 -19.93 -0.95
N LEU A 404 24.92 -18.98 -1.68
CA LEU A 404 25.06 -17.58 -1.33
C LEU A 404 24.12 -17.32 -0.14
N ARG A 405 24.68 -16.83 0.97
CA ARG A 405 23.92 -16.27 2.08
C ARG A 405 22.96 -15.24 1.49
N SER A 406 21.69 -15.61 1.33
CA SER A 406 20.73 -14.71 0.72
C SER A 406 20.55 -13.53 1.66
N GLU A 407 20.96 -12.34 1.21
CA GLU A 407 20.66 -11.11 1.92
C GLU A 407 19.14 -11.01 2.07
N ALA A 408 18.70 -10.47 3.21
CA ALA A 408 17.28 -10.24 3.42
C ALA A 408 16.79 -9.28 2.32
N ILE A 409 15.83 -9.72 1.52
CA ILE A 409 15.23 -8.87 0.49
C ILE A 409 14.01 -8.20 1.10
N THR A 410 13.93 -6.90 0.91
CA THR A 410 12.81 -6.08 1.36
C THR A 410 12.30 -5.26 0.18
N PHE A 411 11.05 -4.83 0.27
CA PHE A 411 10.36 -4.18 -0.83
C PHE A 411 9.71 -2.89 -0.34
N ASP A 412 9.79 -1.85 -1.16
CA ASP A 412 9.14 -0.57 -0.92
C ASP A 412 8.39 -0.12 -2.18
N ILE A 413 7.13 -0.52 -2.27
CA ILE A 413 6.23 -0.21 -3.39
C ILE A 413 5.27 0.89 -2.95
N ALA A 414 5.23 2.02 -3.66
CA ALA A 414 4.30 3.10 -3.35
C ALA A 414 3.91 3.91 -4.58
N PHE A 415 2.90 4.76 -4.44
CA PHE A 415 2.51 5.71 -5.47
C PHE A 415 3.19 7.06 -5.24
N GLY A 416 3.70 7.67 -6.30
CA GLY A 416 4.22 9.03 -6.27
C GLY A 416 3.08 10.01 -6.03
N ALA A 417 3.15 10.80 -4.96
CA ALA A 417 2.28 11.97 -4.86
C ALA A 417 2.90 13.07 -5.73
N LYS A 418 2.19 13.50 -6.78
CA LYS A 418 2.46 14.82 -7.37
C LYS A 418 2.20 15.86 -6.28
N MET A 419 3.27 16.51 -5.83
CA MET A 419 3.20 17.66 -4.91
C MET A 419 2.70 18.90 -5.64
#